data_AF-A0A0E3MK46-F1
#
_entry.id   AF-A0A0E3MK46-F1
#
_cell.length_a   1.000
_cell.length_b   1.000
_cell.length_c   1.000
_cell.angle_alpha   90.00
_cell.angle_beta   90.00
_cell.angle_gamma   90.00
#
_symmetry.space_group_name_H-M   'P 1'
#
loop_
_entity.id
_entity.type
_entity.pdbx_description
1 polymer ?
#
loop_
_entity_poly.entity_id
_entity_poly.type
_entity_poly.pdbx_seq_one_letter_code
_entity_poly.pdbx_strand_id
1 'polypeptide(L)'
;MRADKYYKSTLDDFPDSEVYLIPKSNATIKGGKRWREMILRFMRNPLEYLEEYFKRERAESLIFIKRRTRWIINKVREERIHLTILARVAIHNLLWSKALG
;
A
#
# COMPACT_ATOMS: atom_id res chain seq x y z
N MET A 1 -11.63 -12.98 -22.22
CA MET A 1 -10.70 -13.89 -21.52
C MET A 1 -11.04 -13.88 -20.02
N ARG A 2 -11.21 -15.05 -19.40
CA ARG A 2 -11.55 -15.19 -17.96
C ARG A 2 -10.29 -14.99 -17.11
N ALA A 3 -10.24 -13.95 -16.28
CA ALA A 3 -9.07 -13.62 -15.48
C ALA A 3 -8.69 -14.73 -14.48
N ASP A 4 -9.69 -15.47 -14.00
CA ASP A 4 -9.55 -16.65 -13.15
C ASP A 4 -8.74 -17.79 -13.79
N LYS A 5 -8.66 -17.88 -15.13
CA LYS A 5 -7.81 -18.89 -15.79
C LYS A 5 -6.32 -18.56 -15.65
N TYR A 6 -5.96 -17.28 -15.72
CA TYR A 6 -4.57 -16.81 -15.59
C TYR A 6 -4.07 -16.95 -14.15
N TYR A 7 -4.88 -16.54 -13.18
CA TYR A 7 -4.47 -16.62 -11.78
C TYR A 7 -4.32 -18.06 -11.29
N LYS A 8 -5.08 -19.01 -11.84
CA LYS A 8 -4.96 -20.43 -11.50
C LYS A 8 -3.61 -21.03 -11.87
N SER A 9 -3.09 -20.72 -13.07
CA SER A 9 -1.79 -21.26 -13.51
C SER A 9 -0.62 -20.64 -12.75
N THR A 10 -0.70 -19.36 -12.41
CA THR A 10 0.41 -18.64 -11.76
C THR A 10 0.54 -18.94 -10.27
N LEU A 11 -0.49 -19.50 -9.63
CA LEU A 11 -0.42 -19.90 -8.21
C LEU A 11 0.56 -21.05 -7.96
N ASP A 12 0.80 -21.88 -8.95
CA ASP A 12 1.72 -23.01 -8.86
C ASP A 12 3.18 -22.58 -9.06
N ASP A 13 3.41 -21.44 -9.73
CA ASP A 13 4.74 -20.88 -9.99
C ASP A 13 5.42 -20.30 -8.73
N PHE A 14 4.62 -20.03 -7.68
CA PHE A 14 5.10 -19.42 -6.44
C PHE A 14 4.74 -20.28 -5.22
N PRO A 15 5.38 -21.44 -5.02
CA PRO A 15 5.05 -22.36 -3.93
C PRO A 15 5.24 -21.72 -2.55
N ASP A 16 6.31 -20.97 -2.34
CA ASP A 16 6.68 -20.42 -1.02
C ASP A 16 6.08 -19.03 -0.74
N SER A 17 5.37 -18.44 -1.70
CA SER A 17 4.80 -17.10 -1.54
C SER A 17 3.35 -17.14 -1.06
N GLU A 18 3.03 -16.33 -0.07
CA GLU A 18 1.64 -16.05 0.31
C GLU A 18 0.99 -15.18 -0.78
N VAL A 19 0.24 -15.80 -1.68
CA VAL A 19 -0.49 -15.14 -2.77
C VAL A 19 -1.87 -14.73 -2.30
N TYR A 20 -2.24 -13.48 -2.55
CA TYR A 20 -3.56 -12.94 -2.28
C TYR A 20 -4.28 -12.64 -3.59
N LEU A 21 -5.55 -13.01 -3.65
CA LEU A 21 -6.43 -12.69 -4.76
C LEU A 21 -7.70 -12.01 -4.24
N ILE A 22 -8.12 -10.95 -4.91
CA ILE A 22 -9.46 -10.37 -4.75
C ILE A 22 -10.38 -11.07 -5.78
N PRO A 23 -11.28 -11.97 -5.34
CA PRO A 23 -12.18 -12.64 -6.26
C PRO A 23 -13.14 -11.62 -6.89
N LYS A 24 -13.26 -11.63 -8.22
CA LYS A 24 -14.32 -10.88 -8.92
C LYS A 24 -15.67 -11.56 -8.72
N SER A 25 -16.76 -10.84 -8.95
CA SER A 25 -18.14 -11.37 -8.83
C SER A 25 -18.41 -12.62 -9.67
N ASN A 26 -17.63 -12.86 -10.73
CA ASN A 26 -17.70 -14.03 -11.59
C ASN A 26 -16.62 -15.10 -11.30
N ALA A 27 -15.90 -14.98 -10.17
CA ALA A 27 -14.86 -15.91 -9.78
C ALA A 27 -15.46 -17.30 -9.55
N THR A 28 -14.89 -18.31 -10.21
CA THR A 28 -15.37 -19.69 -10.08
C THR A 28 -14.61 -20.40 -8.98
N ILE A 29 -15.32 -21.01 -8.02
CA ILE A 29 -14.73 -21.82 -6.94
C ILE A 29 -14.03 -23.09 -7.50
N LYS A 30 -14.39 -23.51 -8.72
CA LYS A 30 -13.74 -24.61 -9.44
C LYS A 30 -12.30 -24.23 -9.82
N GLY A 31 -11.33 -24.73 -9.06
CA GLY A 31 -9.89 -24.58 -9.29
C GLY A 31 -9.08 -25.62 -8.49
N GLY A 32 -7.75 -25.50 -8.51
CA GLY A 32 -6.84 -26.31 -7.71
C GLY A 32 -7.03 -26.10 -6.20
N LYS A 33 -6.42 -26.96 -5.37
CA LYS A 33 -6.58 -26.95 -3.91
C LYS A 33 -6.29 -25.57 -3.30
N ARG A 34 -5.16 -24.98 -3.66
CA ARG A 34 -4.72 -23.66 -3.18
C ARG A 34 -5.68 -22.52 -3.54
N TRP A 35 -6.24 -22.55 -4.76
CA TRP A 35 -7.27 -21.59 -5.20
C TRP A 35 -8.53 -21.67 -4.34
N ARG A 36 -8.99 -22.90 -4.03
CA ARG A 36 -10.17 -23.11 -3.18
C ARG A 36 -9.92 -22.63 -1.77
N GLU A 37 -8.76 -22.96 -1.20
CA GLU A 37 -8.36 -22.53 0.14
C GLU A 37 -8.30 -21.01 0.25
N MET A 38 -7.77 -20.32 -0.76
CA MET A 38 -7.70 -18.87 -0.81
C MET A 38 -9.09 -18.21 -0.89
N ILE A 39 -10.00 -18.75 -1.72
CA ILE A 39 -11.39 -18.28 -1.76
C ILE A 39 -12.08 -18.52 -0.42
N LEU A 40 -11.89 -19.69 0.19
CA LEU A 40 -12.46 -20.00 1.50
C LEU A 40 -11.93 -19.08 2.59
N ARG A 41 -10.64 -18.72 2.55
CA ARG A 41 -10.01 -17.76 3.48
C ARG A 41 -10.65 -16.37 3.35
N PHE A 42 -10.82 -15.89 2.11
CA PHE A 42 -11.54 -14.64 1.82
C PHE A 42 -13.00 -14.69 2.31
N MET A 43 -13.72 -15.78 2.04
CA MET A 43 -15.13 -15.92 2.46
C MET A 43 -15.30 -16.03 3.97
N ARG A 44 -14.35 -16.64 4.68
CA ARG A 44 -14.41 -16.83 6.13
C ARG A 44 -14.26 -15.51 6.89
N ASN A 45 -13.32 -14.65 6.48
CA ASN A 45 -13.16 -13.33 7.05
C ASN A 45 -12.71 -12.30 5.99
N PRO A 46 -13.67 -11.69 5.26
CA PRO A 46 -13.33 -10.81 4.16
C PRO A 46 -12.64 -9.52 4.61
N LEU A 47 -12.99 -9.00 5.80
CA LEU A 47 -12.41 -7.75 6.30
C LEU A 47 -10.93 -7.94 6.67
N GLU A 48 -10.62 -8.97 7.43
CA GLU A 48 -9.24 -9.30 7.83
C GLU A 48 -8.39 -9.60 6.59
N TYR A 49 -8.93 -10.37 5.64
CA TYR A 49 -8.24 -10.68 4.39
C TYR A 49 -7.92 -9.42 3.57
N LEU A 50 -8.88 -8.50 3.46
CA LEU A 50 -8.67 -7.23 2.75
C LEU A 50 -7.68 -6.32 3.50
N GLU A 51 -7.72 -6.31 4.83
CA GLU A 51 -6.78 -5.53 5.63
C GLU A 51 -5.33 -6.00 5.40
N GLU A 52 -5.09 -7.31 5.43
CA GLU A 52 -3.78 -7.89 5.12
C GLU A 52 -3.34 -7.57 3.68
N TYR A 53 -4.25 -7.70 2.72
CA TYR A 53 -4.00 -7.37 1.32
C TYR A 53 -3.55 -5.90 1.17
N PHE A 54 -4.31 -4.95 1.72
CA PHE A 54 -4.00 -3.52 1.59
C PHE A 54 -2.72 -3.13 2.34
N LYS A 55 -2.40 -3.76 3.47
CA LYS A 55 -1.13 -3.56 4.17
C LYS A 55 0.06 -3.90 3.26
N ARG A 56 0.00 -5.02 2.55
CA ARG A 56 1.04 -5.44 1.60
C ARG A 56 1.10 -4.56 0.36
N GLU A 57 -0.04 -4.27 -0.27
CA GLU A 57 -0.11 -3.39 -1.44
C GLU A 57 0.51 -2.02 -1.15
N ARG A 58 0.26 -1.47 0.05
CA ARG A 58 0.85 -0.20 0.48
C ARG A 58 2.36 -0.30 0.64
N ALA A 59 2.87 -1.37 1.24
CA ALA A 59 4.30 -1.59 1.41
C ALA A 59 5.00 -1.72 0.04
N GLU A 60 4.45 -2.51 -0.87
CA GLU A 60 4.98 -2.71 -2.22
C GLU A 60 4.93 -1.44 -3.07
N SER A 61 3.82 -0.69 -2.99
CA SER A 61 3.69 0.61 -3.68
C SER A 61 4.73 1.61 -3.18
N LEU A 62 4.96 1.68 -1.87
CA LEU A 62 5.98 2.55 -1.28
C LEU A 62 7.39 2.13 -1.70
N ILE A 63 7.69 0.83 -1.75
CA ILE A 63 8.98 0.31 -2.23
C ILE A 63 9.17 0.65 -3.71
N PHE A 64 8.16 0.44 -4.54
CA PHE A 64 8.19 0.74 -5.96
C PHE A 64 8.40 2.24 -6.21
N ILE A 65 7.62 3.09 -5.54
CA ILE A 65 7.77 4.53 -5.59
C ILE A 65 9.19 4.92 -5.15
N LYS A 66 9.67 4.41 -4.02
CA LYS A 66 11.02 4.70 -3.51
C LYS A 66 12.13 4.30 -4.48
N ARG A 67 11.99 3.15 -5.16
CA ARG A 67 12.91 2.69 -6.22
C ARG A 67 12.85 3.60 -7.45
N ARG A 68 11.65 3.98 -7.91
CA ARG A 68 11.45 4.85 -9.09
C ARG A 68 11.89 6.29 -8.84
N THR A 69 11.61 6.83 -7.67
CA THR A 69 11.92 8.23 -7.34
C THR A 69 13.31 8.40 -6.72
N ARG A 70 14.11 7.34 -6.64
CA ARG A 70 15.53 7.37 -6.20
C ARG A 70 15.76 8.28 -4.99
N TRP A 71 14.95 8.09 -3.94
CA TRP A 71 15.02 8.84 -2.66
C TRP A 71 14.60 10.32 -2.67
N ILE A 72 14.15 10.88 -3.79
CA ILE A 72 13.71 12.29 -3.91
C ILE A 72 12.57 12.62 -2.92
N ILE A 73 11.66 11.67 -2.66
CA ILE A 73 10.53 11.87 -1.74
C ILE A 73 10.99 12.09 -0.30
N ASN A 74 12.03 11.38 0.15
CA ASN A 74 12.58 11.59 1.49
C ASN A 74 13.20 12.99 1.61
N LYS A 75 13.92 13.43 0.57
CA LYS A 75 14.49 14.78 0.50
C LYS A 75 13.42 15.88 0.55
N VAL A 76 12.34 15.73 -0.22
CA VAL A 76 11.20 16.66 -0.19
C VAL A 76 10.52 16.69 1.19
N ARG A 77 10.47 15.56 1.90
CA ARG A 77 9.89 15.49 3.26
C ARG A 77 10.75 16.22 4.28
N GLU A 78 12.07 16.08 4.22
CA GLU A 78 13.01 16.83 5.06
C GLU A 78 12.91 18.34 4.81
N GLU A 79 12.92 18.77 3.55
CA GLU A 79 12.77 20.17 3.16
C GLU A 79 11.45 20.79 3.67
N ARG A 80 10.34 20.05 3.65
CA ARG A 80 9.05 20.50 4.21
C ARG A 80 9.10 20.71 5.72
N ILE A 81 9.86 19.89 6.46
CA ILE A 81 10.03 20.05 7.91
C ILE A 81 10.79 21.35 8.20
N HIS A 82 11.90 21.59 7.49
CA HIS A 82 12.71 22.81 7.63
C HIS A 82 11.91 24.08 7.30
N LEU A 83 11.18 24.08 6.19
CA LEU A 83 10.30 25.20 5.80
C LEU A 83 9.23 25.50 6.86
N THR A 84 8.63 24.46 7.46
CA THR A 84 7.62 24.63 8.51
C THR A 84 8.21 25.27 9.76
N ILE A 85 9.42 24.86 10.16
CA ILE A 85 10.14 25.44 11.29
C ILE A 85 10.47 26.92 11.02
N LEU A 86 11.00 27.22 9.83
CA LEU A 86 11.31 28.60 9.43
C LEU A 86 10.06 29.49 9.40
N ALA A 87 8.95 29.01 8.83
CA ALA A 87 7.69 29.75 8.81
C ALA A 87 7.17 30.03 10.23
N ARG A 88 7.29 29.06 11.15
CA ARG A 88 6.90 29.24 12.55
C ARG A 88 7.77 30.30 13.24
N VAL A 89 9.09 30.27 13.05
CA VAL A 89 10.01 31.26 13.63
C VAL A 89 9.75 32.65 13.06
N ALA A 90 9.52 32.77 11.74
CA ALA A 90 9.21 34.04 11.10
C ALA A 90 7.91 34.66 11.66
N ILE A 91 6.85 33.85 11.82
CA ILE A 91 5.60 34.30 12.43
C ILE A 91 5.83 34.73 13.88
N HIS A 92 6.56 33.94 14.66
CA HIS A 92 6.84 34.25 16.06
C HIS A 92 7.61 35.57 16.19
N ASN A 93 8.64 35.79 15.38
CA ASN A 93 9.42 37.03 15.40
C ASN A 93 8.59 38.24 14.95
N LEU A 94 7.73 38.08 13.94
CA LEU A 94 6.85 39.15 13.47
C LEU A 94 5.84 39.56 14.56
N LEU A 95 5.26 38.58 15.27
CA LEU A 95 4.32 38.83 16.36
C LEU A 95 5.00 39.52 17.55
N TRP A 96 6.20 39.09 17.92
CA TRP A 96 6.96 39.70 19.01
C TRP A 96 7.44 41.12 18.67
N SER A 97 7.84 41.36 17.43
CA SER A 97 8.22 42.72 16.96
C SER A 97 7.05 43.70 17.06
N LYS A 98 5.80 43.24 16.81
CA LYS A 98 4.60 44.06 16.94
C LYS A 98 4.08 44.22 18.38
N ALA A 99 4.54 43.39 19.32
CA ALA A 99 4.16 43.48 20.73
C ALA A 99 5.07 44.39 21.55
N LEU A 100 6.23 44.78 21.00
CA LEU A 100 7.25 45.63 21.62
C LEU A 100 7.24 47.09 21.10
N GLY A 101 6.29 47.43 20.22
CA GLY A 101 6.02 48.80 19.77
C GLY A 101 4.62 49.23 20.16
#